data_AF-A0A196PGK8-F1
#
_entry.id   AF-A0A196PGK8-F1
#
_cell.length_a   1.000
_cell.length_b   1.000
_cell.length_c   1.000
_cell.angle_alpha   90.00
_cell.angle_beta   90.00
_cell.angle_gamma   90.00
#
_symmetry.space_group_name_H-M   'P 1'
#
loop_
_entity.id
_entity.type
_entity.pdbx_description
1 polymer ?
#
loop_
_entity_poly.entity_id
_entity_poly.type
_entity_poly.pdbx_seq_one_letter_code
_entity_poly.pdbx_strand_id
1 'polypeptide(L)'
;MPRWLWWTPLAVLTLLAGLLLFRQGWIAAHMTETDVIDHFAARYVADHAGQKSDCVALPGRAAQVWIEVHCGDAVIYPVDRAGRLITLPEGPDA
;
A
#
# COMPACT_ATOMS: atom_id res chain seq x y z
N MET A 1 -42.66 -14.55 17.05
CA MET A 1 -41.37 -13.86 16.80
C MET A 1 -41.57 -12.84 15.70
N PRO A 2 -41.12 -11.58 15.87
CA PRO A 2 -41.30 -10.55 14.85
C PRO A 2 -40.54 -10.93 13.57
N ARG A 3 -41.23 -10.91 12.43
CA ARG A 3 -40.73 -11.39 11.12
C ARG A 3 -39.47 -10.64 10.65
N TRP A 4 -39.21 -9.45 11.18
CA TRP A 4 -38.01 -8.66 10.87
C TRP A 4 -36.72 -9.26 11.46
N LEU A 5 -36.81 -10.00 12.57
CA LEU A 5 -35.65 -10.67 13.19
C LEU A 5 -35.07 -11.81 12.35
N TRP A 6 -35.76 -12.24 11.29
CA TRP A 6 -35.23 -13.20 10.32
C TRP A 6 -34.30 -12.55 9.30
N TRP A 7 -34.44 -11.23 9.08
CA TRP A 7 -33.64 -10.47 8.13
C TRP A 7 -32.43 -9.78 8.75
N THR A 8 -32.36 -9.71 10.08
CA THR A 8 -31.22 -9.14 10.82
C THR A 8 -29.87 -9.76 10.43
N PRO A 9 -29.67 -11.08 10.28
CA PRO A 9 -28.36 -11.61 9.88
C PRO A 9 -27.95 -11.15 8.48
N LEU A 10 -28.90 -11.10 7.54
CA LEU A 10 -28.64 -10.60 6.19
C LEU A 10 -28.29 -9.11 6.21
N ALA A 11 -29.05 -8.30 6.95
CA ALA A 11 -28.80 -6.87 7.08
C ALA A 11 -27.41 -6.58 7.68
N VAL A 12 -27.01 -7.33 8.71
CA VAL A 12 -25.69 -7.22 9.34
C VAL A 12 -24.59 -7.60 8.35
N LEU A 13 -24.72 -8.73 7.62
CA LEU A 13 -23.73 -9.14 6.64
C LEU A 13 -23.57 -8.11 5.52
N THR A 14 -24.67 -7.54 5.01
CA THR A 14 -24.65 -6.51 3.97
C THR A 14 -23.98 -5.22 4.48
N LEU A 15 -24.28 -4.79 5.71
CA LEU A 15 -23.63 -3.63 6.32
C LEU A 15 -22.13 -3.85 6.51
N LEU A 16 -21.73 -5.03 7.01
CA LEU A 16 -20.32 -5.39 7.17
C LEU A 16 -19.59 -5.41 5.83
N ALA A 17 -20.18 -6.02 4.80
CA ALA A 17 -19.62 -6.05 3.45
C ALA A 17 -19.46 -4.63 2.88
N GLY A 18 -20.49 -3.80 3.00
CA GLY A 18 -20.45 -2.40 2.57
C GLY A 18 -19.36 -1.60 3.28
N LEU A 19 -19.22 -1.77 4.59
CA LEU A 19 -18.18 -1.11 5.39
C LEU A 19 -16.77 -1.52 4.94
N LEU A 20 -16.55 -2.82 4.70
CA LEU A 20 -15.26 -3.35 4.25
C LEU A 20 -14.89 -2.83 2.86
N LEU A 21 -15.83 -2.85 1.92
CA LEU A 21 -15.62 -2.32 0.57
C LEU A 21 -15.37 -0.82 0.58
N PHE A 22 -16.15 -0.06 1.35
CA PHE A 22 -15.97 1.38 1.50
C PHE A 22 -14.58 1.70 2.07
N ARG A 23 -14.17 1.00 3.12
CA ARG A 23 -12.84 1.16 3.73
C ARG A 23 -11.73 0.87 2.71
N GLN A 24 -11.85 -0.22 1.95
CA GLN A 24 -10.83 -0.58 0.96
C GLN A 24 -10.75 0.45 -0.18
N GLY A 25 -11.91 0.93 -0.65
CA GLY A 25 -11.97 2.01 -1.65
C GLY A 25 -11.38 3.32 -1.13
N TRP A 26 -11.64 3.65 0.15
CA TRP A 26 -11.08 4.85 0.79
C TRP A 26 -9.55 4.83 0.82
N ILE A 27 -8.96 3.69 1.24
CA ILE A 27 -7.51 3.50 1.26
C ILE A 27 -6.95 3.66 -0.16
N ALA A 28 -7.54 3.00 -1.15
CA ALA A 28 -7.09 3.10 -2.54
C ALA A 28 -7.20 4.51 -3.13
N ALA A 29 -8.17 5.31 -2.68
CA ALA A 29 -8.39 6.68 -3.17
C ALA A 29 -7.51 7.73 -2.49
N HIS A 30 -7.15 7.53 -1.22
CA HIS A 30 -6.36 8.49 -0.44
C HIS A 30 -4.87 8.16 -0.38
N MET A 31 -4.44 7.00 -0.85
CA MET A 31 -3.00 6.69 -0.89
C MET A 31 -2.32 7.51 -1.99
N THR A 32 -1.50 8.48 -1.59
CA THR A 32 -0.77 9.34 -2.52
C THR A 32 0.67 8.87 -2.71
N GLU A 33 1.26 9.18 -3.87
CA GLU A 33 2.69 8.90 -4.12
C GLU A 33 3.58 9.64 -3.12
N THR A 34 3.18 10.86 -2.72
CA THR A 34 3.88 11.68 -1.72
C THR A 34 3.93 11.01 -0.35
N ASP A 35 2.81 10.46 0.13
CA ASP A 35 2.78 9.76 1.42
C ASP A 35 3.70 8.53 1.41
N VAL A 36 3.75 7.83 0.27
CA VAL A 36 4.62 6.66 0.09
C VAL A 36 6.09 7.06 0.13
N ILE A 37 6.52 8.05 -0.68
CA ILE A 37 7.94 8.46 -0.70
C ILE A 37 8.38 9.02 0.66
N ASP A 38 7.55 9.83 1.32
CA ASP A 38 7.90 10.40 2.63
C ASP A 38 8.06 9.33 3.70
N HIS A 39 7.20 8.30 3.68
CA HIS A 39 7.28 7.18 4.59
C HIS A 39 8.58 6.38 4.40
N PHE A 40 8.90 5.99 3.16
CA PHE A 40 10.09 5.19 2.87
C PHE A 40 11.39 5.99 2.98
N ALA A 41 11.37 7.29 2.68
CA ALA A 41 12.51 8.16 2.94
C ALA A 41 12.79 8.28 4.45
N ALA A 42 11.75 8.42 5.28
CA ALA A 42 11.92 8.41 6.73
C ALA A 42 12.49 7.07 7.24
N ARG A 43 12.04 5.95 6.66
CA ARG A 43 12.60 4.63 6.95
C ARG A 43 14.08 4.52 6.55
N TYR A 44 14.45 5.00 5.37
CA TYR A 44 15.84 5.00 4.90
C TYR A 44 16.76 5.79 5.84
N VAL A 45 16.32 6.96 6.29
CA VAL A 45 17.07 7.76 7.29
C VAL A 45 17.27 6.97 8.59
N ALA A 46 16.24 6.25 9.05
CA ALA A 46 16.32 5.47 10.29
C ALA A 46 17.22 4.23 10.16
N ASP A 47 17.11 3.49 9.04
CA ASP A 47 17.78 2.21 8.84
C ASP A 47 19.23 2.38 8.34
N HIS A 48 19.52 3.45 7.58
CA HIS A 48 20.81 3.64 6.88
C HIS A 48 21.53 4.94 7.24
N ALA A 49 20.97 5.79 8.12
CA ALA A 49 21.49 7.12 8.43
C ALA A 49 21.72 8.02 7.20
N GLY A 50 20.98 7.76 6.11
CA GLY A 50 21.01 8.56 4.89
C GLY A 50 20.16 9.83 4.99
N GLN A 51 20.00 10.56 3.88
CA GLN A 51 19.16 11.76 3.81
C GLN A 51 17.88 11.49 3.02
N LYS A 52 16.80 12.22 3.36
CA LYS A 52 15.54 12.13 2.60
C LYS A 52 15.71 12.55 1.13
N SER A 53 16.62 13.48 0.87
CA SER A 53 16.95 13.95 -0.49
C SER A 53 17.61 12.90 -1.36
N ASP A 54 18.10 11.80 -0.76
CA ASP A 54 18.70 10.69 -1.50
C ASP A 54 17.64 9.77 -2.11
N CYS A 55 16.35 10.01 -1.80
CA CYS A 55 15.23 9.17 -2.22
C CYS A 55 14.46 9.81 -3.39
N VAL A 56 14.18 8.99 -4.40
CA VAL A 56 13.35 9.34 -5.55
C VAL A 56 12.29 8.26 -5.78
N ALA A 57 11.08 8.69 -6.14
CA ALA A 57 10.01 7.79 -6.50
C ALA A 57 9.95 7.60 -8.02
N LEU A 58 9.94 6.34 -8.45
CA LEU A 58 9.90 5.92 -9.84
C LEU A 58 8.66 5.03 -10.08
N PRO A 59 8.05 5.05 -11.27
CA PRO A 59 6.96 4.14 -11.58
C PRO A 59 7.43 2.68 -11.53
N GLY A 60 6.59 1.81 -10.96
CA GLY A 60 6.91 0.39 -10.82
C GLY A 60 7.13 -0.31 -12.16
N ARG A 61 8.16 -1.16 -12.25
CA ARG A 61 8.49 -1.88 -13.50
C ARG A 61 7.70 -3.17 -13.68
N ALA A 62 7.20 -3.78 -12.60
CA ALA A 62 6.41 -5.00 -12.64
C ALA A 62 4.93 -4.72 -12.38
N ALA A 63 4.03 -5.54 -12.93
CA ALA A 63 2.57 -5.33 -12.85
C ALA A 63 1.99 -5.25 -11.43
N GLN A 64 2.70 -5.82 -10.45
CA GLN A 64 2.35 -5.81 -9.03
C GLN A 64 2.97 -4.65 -8.25
N VAL A 65 3.93 -3.94 -8.85
CA VAL A 65 4.59 -2.76 -8.27
C VAL A 65 3.88 -1.53 -8.80
N TRP A 66 3.36 -0.70 -7.90
CA TRP A 66 2.82 0.59 -8.28
C TRP A 66 3.92 1.64 -8.42
N ILE A 67 4.79 1.70 -7.41
CA ILE A 67 5.85 2.68 -7.30
C ILE A 67 7.08 2.04 -6.66
N GLU A 68 8.26 2.46 -7.07
CA GLU A 68 9.54 2.07 -6.48
C GLU A 68 10.19 3.30 -5.88
N VAL A 69 10.50 3.27 -4.59
CA VAL A 69 11.28 4.33 -3.94
C VAL A 69 12.73 3.90 -3.91
N HIS A 70 13.57 4.57 -4.70
CA HIS A 70 15.01 4.33 -4.79
C HIS A 70 15.71 5.34 -3.90
N CYS A 71 16.48 4.87 -2.91
CA CYS A 71 17.24 5.70 -1.99
C CYS A 71 18.73 5.37 -2.09
N GLY A 72 19.57 6.38 -2.33
CA GLY A 72 21.01 6.19 -2.52
C GLY A 72 21.32 5.25 -3.69
N ASP A 73 22.43 4.50 -3.59
CA ASP A 73 22.93 3.70 -4.71
C ASP A 73 22.30 2.30 -4.84
N ALA A 74 21.72 1.75 -3.75
CA ALA A 74 21.35 0.34 -3.70
C ALA A 74 20.03 0.01 -2.98
N VAL A 75 19.39 0.96 -2.31
CA VAL A 75 18.19 0.67 -1.52
C VAL A 75 16.93 0.94 -2.35
N ILE A 76 16.17 -0.11 -2.63
CA ILE A 76 14.95 -0.03 -3.41
C ILE A 76 13.78 -0.57 -2.59
N TYR A 77 12.73 0.24 -2.46
CA TYR A 77 11.48 -0.13 -1.84
C TYR A 77 10.38 -0.24 -2.92
N PRO A 78 10.10 -1.45 -3.43
CA PRO A 78 8.97 -1.68 -4.31
C PRO A 78 7.67 -1.73 -3.50
N VAL A 79 6.69 -0.94 -3.93
CA VAL A 79 5.47 -0.67 -3.16
C VAL A 79 4.23 -0.92 -4.01
N ASP A 80 3.22 -1.59 -3.43
CA ASP A 80 1.93 -1.81 -4.08
C ASP A 80 0.96 -0.61 -3.95
N ARG A 81 -0.20 -0.68 -4.60
CA ARG A 81 -1.25 0.36 -4.54
C ARG A 81 -1.81 0.61 -3.13
N ALA A 82 -1.56 -0.28 -2.18
CA ALA A 82 -1.97 -0.14 -0.80
C ALA A 82 -0.83 0.43 0.08
N GLY A 83 0.32 0.77 -0.49
CA GLY A 83 1.49 1.27 0.23
C GLY A 83 2.31 0.20 0.94
N ARG A 84 2.15 -1.07 0.58
CA ARG A 84 2.86 -2.18 1.21
C ARG A 84 4.11 -2.54 0.42
N LEU A 85 5.17 -2.90 1.12
CA LEU A 85 6.36 -3.49 0.53
C LEU A 85 6.02 -4.84 -0.09
N ILE A 86 6.45 -5.03 -1.33
CA ILE A 86 6.35 -6.31 -2.01
C ILE A 86 7.75 -6.90 -2.17
N THR A 87 7.95 -8.11 -1.65
CA THR A 87 9.16 -8.86 -2.00
C THR A 87 8.98 -9.35 -3.43
N LEU A 88 9.66 -8.74 -4.40
CA LEU A 88 9.72 -9.37 -5.72
C LEU A 88 10.51 -10.67 -5.55
N PRO A 89 10.02 -11.80 -6.06
CA PRO A 89 10.89 -12.96 -6.24
C PRO A 89 12.06 -12.50 -7.12
N GLU A 90 13.28 -12.83 -6.70
CA GLU A 90 14.50 -12.56 -7.45
C GLU A 90 14.37 -13.23 -8.83
N GLY A 91 13.91 -12.44 -9.81
CA GLY A 91 13.72 -12.88 -11.19
C GLY A 91 15.08 -13.02 -11.87
N PRO A 92 15.25 -13.95 -12.83
CA PRO A 92 16.54 -14.41 -13.32
C PRO A 92 17.34 -13.42 -14.19
N ASP A 93 17.06 -12.11 -14.11
CA ASP A 93 17.63 -11.09 -14.97
C ASP A 93 18.53 -10.08 -14.21
N ALA A 94 19.19 -10.54 -13.12
CA ALA A 94 20.24 -9.80 -12.40
C ALA A 94 21.62 -10.01 -13.03
#